data_AF-A0A534EB79-F1
#
_entry.id   AF-A0A534EB79-F1
#
_cell.length_a   1.000
_cell.length_b   1.000
_cell.length_c   1.000
_cell.angle_alpha   90.00
_cell.angle_beta   90.00
_cell.angle_gamma   90.00
#
_symmetry.space_group_name_H-M   'P 1'
#
loop_
_entity.id
_entity.type
_entity.pdbx_description
1 polymer ?
#
loop_
_entity_poly.entity_id
_entity_poly.type
_entity_poly.pdbx_seq_one_letter_code
_entity_poly.pdbx_strand_id
1 'polypeptide(L)'
;MKYRHGFHAGNFADVHKHVTQLALLAALERKDKGFLYLDTHAGRGSYDLSSPSPEAAAGIGRFVAAEHAAPELREYASLLARFRARPGHRHLYPGSPLIAALELRPQDRAVLIELAAAEAQPLKASVEALCAHVDADLAPTDSSSG
;
A
#
# COMPACT_ATOMS: atom_id res chain seq x y z
N MET A 1 -12.85 3.04 20.93
CA MET A 1 -12.05 1.79 20.85
C MET A 1 -10.58 2.14 21.09
N LYS A 2 -9.84 1.31 21.86
CA LYS A 2 -8.41 1.51 22.20
C LYS A 2 -7.43 0.77 21.27
N TYR A 3 -7.88 0.26 20.12
CA TYR A 3 -6.99 -0.38 19.16
C TYR A 3 -6.45 0.68 18.19
N ARG A 4 -5.17 1.05 18.34
CA ARG A 4 -4.49 1.95 17.39
C ARG A 4 -3.60 1.09 16.51
N HIS A 5 -4.00 0.94 15.25
CA HIS A 5 -3.31 0.09 14.28
C HIS A 5 -1.82 0.44 14.11
N GLY A 6 -1.44 1.70 14.38
CA GLY A 6 -0.05 2.15 14.30
C GLY A 6 0.94 1.41 15.20
N PHE A 7 0.51 0.80 16.31
CA PHE A 7 1.44 0.03 17.17
C PHE A 7 1.85 -1.32 16.57
N HIS A 8 1.00 -1.89 15.73
CA HIS A 8 1.16 -3.23 15.14
C HIS A 8 1.53 -3.18 13.65
N ALA A 9 1.65 -1.98 13.09
CA ALA A 9 1.92 -1.78 11.67
C ALA A 9 3.22 -2.47 11.26
N GLY A 10 3.12 -3.34 10.25
CA GLY A 10 4.27 -4.07 9.73
C GLY A 10 4.66 -5.29 10.55
N ASN A 11 3.81 -5.77 11.47
CA ASN A 11 4.01 -7.07 12.09
C ASN A 11 3.84 -8.23 11.09
N PHE A 12 4.09 -9.47 11.54
CA PHE A 12 4.01 -10.65 10.66
C PHE A 12 2.62 -10.87 10.05
N ALA A 13 1.55 -10.49 10.77
CA ALA A 13 0.18 -10.65 10.30
C ALA A 13 -0.13 -9.69 9.16
N ASP A 14 0.35 -8.45 9.24
CA ASP A 14 0.27 -7.50 8.14
C ASP A 14 1.03 -7.99 6.91
N VAL A 15 2.24 -8.55 7.08
CA VAL A 15 2.98 -9.14 5.95
C VAL A 15 2.17 -10.24 5.28
N HIS A 16 1.64 -11.21 6.04
CA HIS A 16 0.84 -12.30 5.50
C HIS A 16 -0.42 -11.79 4.77
N LYS A 17 -1.15 -10.88 5.40
CA LYS A 17 -2.37 -10.28 4.86
C LYS A 17 -2.09 -9.51 3.56
N HIS A 18 -1.04 -8.69 3.53
CA HIS A 18 -0.74 -7.82 2.39
C HIS A 18 -0.15 -8.56 1.19
N VAL A 19 0.66 -9.61 1.41
CA VAL A 19 1.06 -10.53 0.34
C VAL A 19 -0.18 -11.16 -0.30
N THR A 20 -1.09 -11.68 0.54
CA THR A 20 -2.32 -12.32 0.08
C THR A 20 -3.21 -11.34 -0.68
N GLN A 21 -3.37 -10.13 -0.17
CA GLN A 21 -4.13 -9.06 -0.84
C GLN A 21 -3.56 -8.77 -2.23
N LEU A 22 -2.25 -8.56 -2.34
CA LEU A 22 -1.61 -8.24 -3.62
C LEU A 22 -1.80 -9.36 -4.65
N ALA A 23 -1.58 -10.61 -4.24
CA ALA A 23 -1.80 -11.77 -5.10
C ALA A 23 -3.26 -11.91 -5.57
N LEU A 24 -4.24 -11.55 -4.71
CA LEU A 24 -5.65 -11.54 -5.06
C LEU A 24 -6.00 -10.44 -6.07
N LEU A 25 -5.44 -9.24 -5.91
CA LEU A 25 -5.63 -8.13 -6.87
C LEU A 25 -5.08 -8.53 -8.25
N ALA A 26 -3.83 -9.01 -8.32
CA ALA A 26 -3.23 -9.51 -9.54
C ALA A 26 -4.04 -10.63 -10.20
N ALA A 27 -4.66 -11.50 -9.39
CA ALA A 27 -5.52 -12.56 -9.90
C ALA A 27 -6.84 -12.07 -10.50
N LEU A 28 -7.44 -11.02 -9.93
CA LEU A 28 -8.66 -10.38 -10.44
C LEU A 28 -8.39 -9.61 -11.74
N GLU A 29 -7.25 -8.95 -11.83
CA GLU A 29 -6.81 -8.15 -12.99
C GLU A 29 -6.59 -8.97 -14.26
N ARG A 30 -6.45 -10.30 -14.15
CA ARG A 30 -6.39 -11.20 -15.32
C ARG A 30 -7.64 -11.13 -16.21
N LYS A 31 -8.75 -10.61 -15.70
CA LYS A 31 -9.93 -10.27 -16.50
C LYS A 31 -9.94 -8.77 -16.77
N ASP A 32 -10.25 -8.42 -18.00
CA ASP A 32 -10.37 -7.01 -18.42
C ASP A 32 -11.64 -6.32 -17.86
N LYS A 33 -12.54 -7.09 -17.23
CA LYS A 33 -13.70 -6.53 -16.53
C LYS A 33 -13.26 -5.89 -15.21
N GLY A 34 -13.63 -4.62 -15.02
CA GLY A 34 -13.38 -3.91 -13.78
C GLY A 34 -14.04 -4.57 -12.56
N PHE A 35 -13.42 -4.43 -11.38
CA PHE A 35 -13.95 -4.92 -10.10
C PHE A 35 -14.00 -3.83 -9.02
N LEU A 36 -14.73 -4.13 -7.94
CA LEU A 36 -14.78 -3.28 -6.74
C LEU A 36 -13.89 -3.88 -5.65
N TYR A 37 -12.89 -3.12 -5.23
CA TYR A 37 -12.17 -3.34 -3.99
C TYR A 37 -12.90 -2.65 -2.83
N LEU A 38 -13.34 -3.42 -1.84
CA LEU A 38 -14.00 -2.91 -0.63
C LEU A 38 -13.11 -3.20 0.58
N ASP A 39 -12.55 -2.16 1.18
CA ASP A 39 -11.88 -2.24 2.48
C ASP A 39 -12.80 -1.72 3.57
N THR A 40 -13.27 -2.62 4.42
CA THR A 40 -14.24 -2.30 5.47
C THR A 40 -13.61 -1.60 6.68
N HIS A 41 -12.29 -1.73 6.85
CA HIS A 41 -11.52 -1.22 7.98
C HIS A 41 -10.16 -0.74 7.48
N ALA A 42 -10.17 0.30 6.65
CA ALA A 42 -9.01 0.74 5.88
C ALA A 42 -7.88 1.37 6.73
N GLY A 43 -8.15 1.71 7.99
CA GLY A 43 -7.18 2.40 8.84
C GLY A 43 -6.83 3.78 8.27
N ARG A 44 -5.58 4.21 8.47
CA ARG A 44 -5.10 5.55 8.08
C ARG A 44 -4.33 5.63 6.76
N GLY A 45 -4.27 4.55 5.99
CA GLY A 45 -3.50 4.52 4.76
C GLY A 45 -2.05 4.09 4.93
N SER A 46 -1.23 4.88 5.64
CA SER A 46 0.19 4.55 5.87
C SER A 46 0.63 4.78 7.32
N TYR A 47 1.76 4.16 7.69
CA TYR A 47 2.31 4.18 9.04
C TYR A 47 3.81 4.50 8.99
N ASP A 48 4.26 5.45 9.80
CA ASP A 48 5.69 5.78 9.91
C ASP A 48 6.43 4.73 10.75
N LEU A 49 7.42 4.09 10.14
CA LEU A 49 8.31 3.12 10.77
C LEU A 49 9.75 3.65 10.91
N SER A 50 9.93 4.98 10.97
CA SER A 50 11.23 5.61 11.28
C SER A 50 11.79 5.14 12.62
N SER A 51 10.91 4.82 13.58
CA SER A 51 11.22 4.19 14.87
C SER A 51 10.40 2.90 15.01
N PRO A 52 10.85 1.77 14.43
CA PRO A 52 10.04 0.56 14.33
C PRO A 52 9.85 -0.11 15.70
N SER A 53 8.64 -0.63 15.94
CA SER A 53 8.36 -1.47 17.10
C SER A 53 9.05 -2.84 16.98
N PRO A 54 9.21 -3.60 18.09
CA PRO A 54 9.71 -4.98 18.02
C PRO A 54 8.88 -5.87 17.08
N GLU A 55 7.57 -5.65 17.00
CA GLU A 55 6.69 -6.37 16.07
C GLU A 55 7.01 -6.03 14.61
N ALA A 56 7.20 -4.76 14.29
CA ALA A 56 7.58 -4.33 12.93
C ALA A 56 8.98 -4.86 12.55
N ALA A 57 9.94 -4.80 13.47
CA ALA A 57 11.27 -5.37 13.26
C ALA A 57 11.23 -6.88 13.00
N ALA A 58 10.38 -7.62 13.73
CA ALA A 58 10.20 -9.06 13.56
C ALA A 58 9.34 -9.45 12.34
N GLY A 59 8.48 -8.55 11.85
CA GLY A 59 7.67 -8.73 10.66
C GLY A 59 8.33 -8.16 9.42
N ILE A 60 7.92 -6.96 9.03
CA ILE A 60 8.35 -6.28 7.80
C ILE A 60 9.87 -6.06 7.73
N GLY A 61 10.52 -5.83 8.87
CA GLY A 61 11.97 -5.70 8.96
C GLY A 61 12.70 -6.96 8.48
N ARG A 62 12.29 -8.14 8.98
CA ARG A 62 12.83 -9.43 8.53
C ARG A 62 12.44 -9.75 7.09
N PHE A 63 11.20 -9.45 6.70
CA PHE A 63 10.73 -9.69 5.34
C PHE A 63 11.60 -8.96 4.30
N VAL A 64 11.83 -7.65 4.49
CA VAL A 64 12.61 -6.83 3.54
C VAL A 64 14.08 -7.24 3.48
N ALA A 65 14.64 -7.79 4.57
CA ALA A 65 16.02 -8.25 4.61
C ALA A 65 16.23 -9.66 4.03
N ALA A 66 15.15 -10.40 3.76
CA ALA A 66 15.21 -11.78 3.30
C ALA A 66 15.15 -11.88 1.77
N GLU A 67 15.75 -12.96 1.23
CA GLU A 67 15.53 -13.35 -0.15
C GLU A 67 14.21 -14.13 -0.29
N HIS A 68 13.56 -14.00 -1.45
CA HIS A 68 12.24 -14.59 -1.68
C HIS A 68 12.21 -15.49 -2.92
N ALA A 69 11.94 -16.78 -2.70
CA ALA A 69 11.81 -17.76 -3.76
C ALA A 69 10.41 -17.75 -4.42
N ALA A 70 9.35 -17.45 -3.65
CA ALA A 70 7.99 -17.42 -4.16
C ALA A 70 7.70 -16.09 -4.92
N PRO A 71 7.04 -16.13 -6.10
CA PRO A 71 6.72 -14.94 -6.88
C PRO A 71 5.93 -13.88 -6.11
N GLU A 72 4.89 -14.29 -5.36
CA GLU A 72 3.99 -13.40 -4.63
C GLU A 72 4.73 -12.59 -3.55
N LEU A 73 5.75 -13.20 -2.94
CA LEU A 73 6.61 -12.53 -1.97
C LEU A 73 7.54 -11.52 -2.66
N ARG A 74 8.08 -11.85 -3.85
CA ARG A 74 8.89 -10.90 -4.63
C ARG A 74 8.07 -9.72 -5.13
N GLU A 75 6.83 -9.96 -5.56
CA GLU A 75 5.91 -8.91 -5.98
C GLU A 75 5.61 -7.97 -4.82
N TYR A 76 5.34 -8.50 -3.62
CA TYR A 76 5.13 -7.67 -2.44
C TYR A 76 6.38 -6.87 -2.04
N ALA A 77 7.57 -7.48 -2.09
CA ALA A 77 8.82 -6.76 -1.87
C ALA A 77 9.05 -5.64 -2.90
N SER A 78 8.72 -5.88 -4.17
CA SER A 78 8.81 -4.89 -5.24
C SER A 78 7.83 -3.73 -5.05
N LEU A 79 6.58 -4.03 -4.64
CA LEU A 79 5.58 -3.00 -4.28
C LEU A 79 6.08 -2.11 -3.14
N LEU A 80 6.65 -2.70 -2.08
CA LEU A 80 7.21 -1.94 -0.96
C LEU A 80 8.38 -1.06 -1.39
N ALA A 81 9.26 -1.55 -2.26
CA ALA A 81 10.38 -0.79 -2.80
C ALA A 81 9.89 0.39 -3.65
N ARG A 82 8.94 0.16 -4.59
CA ARG A 82 8.29 1.19 -5.40
C ARG A 82 7.62 2.25 -4.52
N PHE A 83 6.88 1.82 -3.50
CA PHE A 83 6.21 2.73 -2.58
C PHE A 83 7.20 3.62 -1.80
N ARG A 84 8.29 3.04 -1.28
CA ARG A 84 9.30 3.77 -0.49
C ARG A 84 10.23 4.65 -1.32
N ALA A 85 10.33 4.40 -2.62
CA ALA A 85 11.10 5.25 -3.55
C ALA A 85 10.44 6.62 -3.78
N ARG A 86 9.15 6.77 -3.46
CA ARG A 86 8.44 8.05 -3.59
C ARG A 86 8.94 9.10 -2.59
N PRO A 87 8.92 10.40 -2.96
CA PRO A 87 9.26 11.48 -2.05
C PRO A 87 8.50 11.40 -0.72
N GLY A 88 9.23 11.47 0.40
CA GLY A 88 8.64 11.42 1.75
C GLY A 88 8.21 10.02 2.23
N HIS A 89 8.29 8.97 1.40
CA HIS A 89 7.76 7.64 1.75
C HIS A 89 8.81 6.67 2.29
N ARG A 90 10.09 7.07 2.36
CA ARG A 90 11.23 6.20 2.71
C ARG A 90 10.99 5.32 3.94
N HIS A 91 10.38 5.87 4.98
CA HIS A 91 10.11 5.18 6.25
C HIS A 91 8.67 4.73 6.41
N LEU A 92 7.82 5.00 5.43
CA LEU A 92 6.41 4.64 5.51
C LEU A 92 6.20 3.16 5.18
N TYR A 93 5.21 2.59 5.85
CA TYR A 93 4.65 1.28 5.57
C TYR A 93 3.23 1.44 5.03
N PRO A 94 2.93 0.95 3.81
CA PRO A 94 1.60 1.07 3.24
C PRO A 94 0.66 0.04 3.87
N GLY A 95 -0.51 0.50 4.29
CA GLY A 95 -1.64 -0.36 4.62
C GLY A 95 -2.38 -0.84 3.37
N SER A 96 -3.36 -1.73 3.58
CA SER A 96 -4.23 -2.28 2.55
C SER A 96 -4.83 -1.28 1.56
N PRO A 97 -5.35 -0.09 1.95
CA PRO A 97 -5.89 0.87 0.98
C PRO A 97 -4.85 1.41 0.00
N LEU A 98 -3.61 1.67 0.46
CA LEU A 98 -2.56 2.20 -0.43
C LEU A 98 -1.96 1.11 -1.31
N ILE A 99 -1.92 -0.13 -0.81
CA ILE A 99 -1.58 -1.31 -1.63
C ILE A 99 -2.60 -1.46 -2.76
N ALA A 100 -3.90 -1.36 -2.46
CA ALA A 100 -4.93 -1.44 -3.50
C ALA A 100 -4.82 -0.26 -4.48
N ALA A 101 -4.74 0.97 -4.00
CA ALA A 101 -4.65 2.15 -4.86
C ALA A 101 -3.40 2.18 -5.75
N LEU A 102 -2.36 1.42 -5.41
CA LEU A 102 -1.14 1.26 -6.23
C LEU A 102 -1.29 0.34 -7.44
N GLU A 103 -2.26 -0.57 -7.40
CA GLU A 103 -2.39 -1.67 -8.36
C GLU A 103 -3.70 -1.60 -9.14
N LEU A 104 -4.76 -1.02 -8.57
CA LEU A 104 -6.04 -0.84 -9.26
C LEU A 104 -5.89 -0.06 -10.57
N ARG A 105 -6.55 -0.55 -11.61
CA ARG A 105 -6.56 0.06 -12.95
C ARG A 105 -7.66 1.14 -13.03
N PRO A 106 -7.67 2.00 -14.07
CA PRO A 106 -8.66 3.08 -14.21
C PRO A 106 -10.12 2.62 -14.22
N GLN A 107 -10.42 1.39 -14.68
CA GLN A 107 -11.77 0.81 -14.68
C GLN A 107 -12.17 0.16 -13.35
N ASP A 108 -11.22 -0.11 -12.47
CA ASP A 108 -11.49 -0.67 -11.15
C ASP A 108 -11.92 0.43 -10.19
N ARG A 109 -12.63 0.06 -9.12
CA ARG A 109 -13.13 1.00 -8.12
C ARG A 109 -12.70 0.59 -6.72
N ALA A 110 -12.44 1.56 -5.87
CA ALA A 110 -12.21 1.34 -4.44
C ALA A 110 -13.28 2.01 -3.59
N VAL A 111 -13.74 1.32 -2.55
CA VAL A 111 -14.48 1.90 -1.43
C VAL A 111 -13.71 1.58 -0.16
N LEU A 112 -13.28 2.62 0.55
CA LEU A 112 -12.45 2.54 1.74
C LEU A 112 -13.23 3.10 2.91
N ILE A 113 -13.49 2.27 3.91
CA ILE A 113 -14.31 2.63 5.07
C ILE A 113 -13.40 2.66 6.31
N GLU A 114 -13.43 3.77 7.02
CA GLU A 114 -12.81 3.92 8.33
C GLU A 114 -13.74 4.71 9.25
N LEU A 115 -14.10 4.11 10.40
CA LEU A 115 -15.07 4.68 11.33
C LEU A 115 -14.42 5.71 12.27
N ALA A 116 -13.16 5.52 12.63
CA ALA A 116 -12.43 6.45 13.47
C ALA A 116 -12.06 7.70 12.67
N ALA A 117 -12.71 8.83 12.97
CA ALA A 117 -12.46 10.10 12.28
C ALA A 117 -10.96 10.52 12.30
N ALA A 118 -10.24 10.19 13.37
CA ALA A 118 -8.80 10.45 13.52
C ALA A 118 -7.92 9.64 12.56
N GLU A 119 -8.44 8.54 12.01
CA GLU A 119 -7.76 7.69 11.02
C GLU A 119 -8.30 7.94 9.61
N ALA A 120 -9.60 8.22 9.46
CA ALA A 120 -10.25 8.49 8.19
C ALA A 120 -9.72 9.76 7.47
N GLN A 121 -9.36 10.81 8.21
CA GLN A 121 -8.77 12.02 7.63
C GLN A 121 -7.37 11.74 7.02
N PRO A 122 -6.42 11.14 7.77
CA PRO A 122 -5.16 10.67 7.21
C PRO A 122 -5.30 9.68 6.04
N LEU A 123 -6.30 8.78 6.10
CA LEU A 123 -6.59 7.85 5.01
C LEU A 123 -6.88 8.59 3.71
N LYS A 124 -7.83 9.53 3.77
CA LYS A 124 -8.21 10.35 2.61
C LYS A 124 -6.99 11.08 2.04
N ALA A 125 -6.23 11.77 2.90
CA ALA A 125 -5.05 12.52 2.49
C ALA A 125 -3.98 11.61 1.84
N SER A 126 -3.77 10.41 2.38
CA SER A 126 -2.79 9.46 1.85
C SER A 126 -3.17 8.94 0.47
N VAL A 127 -4.46 8.68 0.24
CA VAL A 127 -4.98 8.22 -1.06
C VAL A 127 -4.93 9.34 -2.09
N GLU A 128 -5.36 10.55 -1.73
CA GLU A 128 -5.31 11.72 -2.63
C GLU A 128 -3.87 12.06 -3.04
N ALA A 129 -2.94 12.07 -2.08
CA ALA A 129 -1.53 12.27 -2.37
C ALA A 129 -1.00 11.20 -3.32
N LEU A 130 -1.38 9.94 -3.13
CA LEU A 130 -0.96 8.84 -3.98
C LEU A 130 -1.46 9.00 -5.43
N CYS A 131 -2.76 9.30 -5.63
CA CYS A 131 -3.33 9.47 -6.96
C CYS A 131 -2.72 10.67 -7.70
N ALA A 132 -2.48 11.79 -7.01
CA ALA A 132 -1.87 12.97 -7.61
C ALA A 132 -0.46 12.70 -8.18
N HIS A 133 0.31 11.79 -7.57
CA HIS A 133 1.62 11.40 -8.10
C HIS A 133 1.50 10.45 -9.30
N VAL A 134 0.49 9.57 -9.32
CA VAL A 134 0.24 8.71 -10.48
C VAL A 134 -0.13 9.54 -11.71
N ASP A 135 -0.96 10.57 -11.53
CA ASP A 135 -1.31 11.49 -12.62
C ASP A 135 -0.09 12.27 -13.13
N ALA A 136 0.86 12.62 -12.24
CA ALA A 136 2.10 13.30 -12.61
C ALA A 136 3.08 12.40 -13.39
N ASP A 137 3.19 11.11 -13.01
CA ASP A 137 4.06 10.14 -13.71
C ASP A 137 3.51 9.76 -15.11
N LEU A 138 2.21 9.94 -15.33
CA LEU A 138 1.54 9.71 -16.62
C LEU A 138 1.53 10.95 -17.53
N ALA A 139 1.95 12.12 -17.05
CA ALA A 139 2.09 13.30 -17.89
C ALA A 139 3.17 13.06 -18.94
N PRO A 140 2.90 13.29 -20.24
CA PRO A 140 3.89 13.07 -21.29
C PRO A 140 5.12 13.94 -20.98
N THR A 141 6.29 13.31 -20.88
CA THR A 141 7.55 14.04 -20.93
C THR A 141 7.65 14.62 -22.32
N ASP A 142 7.46 15.93 -22.45
CA ASP A 142 7.59 16.63 -23.72
C ASP A 142 9.01 16.44 -24.23
N SER A 143 9.22 15.42 -25.07
CA SER A 143 10.42 15.26 -25.87
C SER A 143 10.34 16.23 -27.05
N SER A 144 10.40 17.53 -26.75
CA SER A 144 10.71 18.56 -27.73
C SER A 144 12.19 18.91 -27.61
N SER A 145 13.03 18.01 -28.12
CA SER A 145 14.39 18.34 -28.53
C SER A 145 14.33 19.26 -29.75
N GLY A 146 14.76 20.51 -29.58
CA GLY A 146 15.23 21.36 -30.68
C GLY A 146 16.60 20.94 -31.17
#